data_AF-A0A453B539-F1
#
_entry.id   AF-A0A453B539-F1
#
_cell.length_a   1.000
_cell.length_b   1.000
_cell.length_c   1.000
_cell.angle_alpha   90.00
_cell.angle_beta   90.00
_cell.angle_gamma   90.00
#
_symmetry.space_group_name_H-M   'P 1'
#
loop_
_entity.id
_entity.type
_entity.pdbx_description
1 polymer ?
#
loop_
_entity_poly.entity_id
_entity_poly.type
_entity_poly.pdbx_seq_one_letter_code
_entity_poly.pdbx_strand_id
1 'polypeptide(L)'
;MAPLAGAAVASCMILLLLLVPCAQGQGQPPEAPEEAWAERQPPEASEDALTLLLSEGGCGAFAGLVAAMAGVGDAFREQIGSDLGLTILCPDDEAVWPFIPRFHSLTVDEQVAVLLYHGLTMAYSEELLSQVHWEWEVLTFDGEQTLTIRHYRGRAILSPWPPSSRNEARITKTVVDDDHLAVYLIDAVLIPTELKSVSLFWAVVVPFLLVAVGIALFLLFHALVYLCSLVCQLTRWCKARAAAYASAARVTPHGQGQQQEH
;
A
#
# COMPACT_ATOMS: atom_id res chain seq x y z
N MET A 1 66.38 -50.03 28.91
CA MET A 1 65.10 -49.60 29.49
C MET A 1 65.38 -48.99 30.85
N ALA A 2 65.47 -47.66 30.89
CA ALA A 2 65.28 -46.76 32.04
C ALA A 2 65.55 -45.32 31.53
N PRO A 3 64.51 -44.48 31.40
CA PRO A 3 64.61 -43.04 31.17
C PRO A 3 64.16 -42.26 32.42
N LEU A 4 64.88 -41.21 32.82
CA LEU A 4 64.45 -40.22 33.85
C LEU A 4 65.30 -38.95 33.65
N ALA A 5 64.85 -37.71 33.77
CA ALA A 5 63.53 -37.09 33.85
C ALA A 5 63.78 -35.57 33.76
N GLY A 6 62.88 -34.82 33.10
CA GLY A 6 62.66 -33.40 33.43
C GLY A 6 62.08 -33.28 34.85
N ALA A 7 61.88 -32.13 35.45
CA ALA A 7 61.86 -30.76 34.98
C ALA A 7 61.94 -29.90 36.25
N ALA A 8 62.47 -28.68 36.14
CA ALA A 8 62.18 -27.62 37.10
C ALA A 8 62.39 -26.29 36.40
N VAL A 9 61.70 -25.27 36.90
CA VAL A 9 61.83 -23.85 36.58
C VAL A 9 60.91 -23.36 35.45
N ALA A 10 59.62 -23.44 35.74
CA ALA A 10 58.71 -22.33 35.49
C ALA A 10 59.17 -21.10 36.31
N SER A 11 58.78 -19.90 35.87
CA SER A 11 58.86 -18.62 36.60
C SER A 11 59.98 -17.64 36.22
N CYS A 12 60.16 -17.33 34.93
CA CYS A 12 60.91 -16.11 34.54
C CYS A 12 60.45 -15.40 33.25
N MET A 13 59.39 -15.85 32.59
CA MET A 13 59.01 -15.36 31.24
C MET A 13 57.91 -14.29 31.21
N ILE A 14 57.64 -13.61 32.33
CA ILE A 14 56.59 -12.57 32.38
C ILE A 14 57.18 -11.15 32.52
N LEU A 15 58.48 -11.00 32.78
CA LEU A 15 59.07 -9.67 33.06
C LEU A 15 59.90 -9.03 31.94
N LEU A 16 60.07 -9.69 30.78
CA LEU A 16 60.98 -9.19 29.72
C LEU A 16 60.28 -8.49 28.54
N LEU A 17 58.95 -8.39 28.50
CA LEU A 17 58.20 -7.90 27.34
C LEU A 17 57.78 -6.41 27.38
N LEU A 18 58.27 -5.61 28.34
CA LEU A 18 57.76 -4.24 28.54
C LEU A 18 58.75 -3.09 28.34
N LEU A 19 59.94 -3.28 27.75
CA LEU A 19 60.92 -2.20 27.64
C LEU A 19 61.71 -2.12 26.32
N VAL A 20 61.05 -1.92 25.18
CA VAL A 20 61.72 -1.29 24.01
C VAL A 20 60.75 -0.40 23.21
N PRO A 21 60.88 0.93 23.26
CA PRO A 21 60.20 1.87 22.37
C PRO A 21 61.03 2.23 21.12
N CYS A 22 60.34 2.27 19.97
CA CYS A 22 60.47 3.10 18.75
C CYS A 22 61.87 3.55 18.26
N ALA A 23 62.22 3.24 16.99
CA ALA A 23 62.35 4.24 15.90
C ALA A 23 63.20 3.77 14.67
N GLN A 24 62.65 4.05 13.48
CA GLN A 24 63.24 4.24 12.14
C GLN A 24 63.90 3.08 11.37
N GLY A 25 63.48 2.90 10.11
CA GLY A 25 64.29 2.25 9.07
C GLY A 25 63.47 1.77 7.86
N GLN A 26 63.47 2.54 6.78
CA GLN A 26 62.75 2.26 5.53
C GLN A 26 63.25 1.02 4.78
N GLY A 27 62.32 0.32 4.14
CA GLY A 27 62.57 -0.67 3.09
C GLY A 27 61.27 -1.02 2.37
N GLN A 28 60.96 -0.28 1.29
CA GLN A 28 59.82 -0.54 0.42
C GLN A 28 60.16 -1.67 -0.59
N PRO A 29 59.36 -2.75 -0.70
CA PRO A 29 59.36 -3.62 -1.85
C PRO A 29 58.40 -3.09 -2.94
N PRO A 30 58.61 -3.43 -4.23
CA PRO A 30 57.99 -2.74 -5.37
C PRO A 30 56.48 -2.99 -5.49
N GLU A 31 55.74 -1.90 -5.76
CA GLU A 31 54.33 -1.84 -6.12
C GLU A 31 53.96 -2.83 -7.25
N ALA A 32 53.11 -3.79 -6.93
CA ALA A 32 52.17 -4.34 -7.89
C ALA A 32 50.97 -3.38 -7.96
N PRO A 33 50.35 -3.14 -9.13
CA PRO A 33 49.19 -2.25 -9.21
C PRO A 33 48.05 -2.90 -8.43
N GLU A 34 47.69 -2.31 -7.29
CA GLU A 34 46.39 -2.53 -6.68
C GLU A 34 45.35 -2.05 -7.70
N GLU A 35 44.84 -2.98 -8.49
CA GLU A 35 43.52 -2.82 -9.09
C GLU A 35 42.57 -2.62 -7.92
N ALA A 36 42.24 -1.35 -7.70
CA ALA A 36 41.17 -0.92 -6.83
C ALA A 36 39.92 -1.67 -7.26
N TRP A 37 39.58 -2.72 -6.50
CA TRP A 37 38.20 -3.14 -6.35
C TRP A 37 37.49 -1.92 -5.79
N ALA A 38 36.97 -1.09 -6.70
CA ALA A 38 35.92 -0.17 -6.35
C ALA A 38 34.79 -1.06 -5.85
N GLU A 39 34.70 -1.19 -4.52
CA GLU A 39 33.45 -1.53 -3.85
C GLU A 39 32.43 -0.55 -4.42
N ARG A 40 31.63 -1.03 -5.38
CA ARG A 40 30.62 -0.22 -6.04
C ARG A 40 29.58 0.00 -4.94
N GLN A 41 29.70 1.13 -4.26
CA GLN A 41 28.74 1.55 -3.25
C GLN A 41 27.33 1.34 -3.82
N PRO A 42 26.39 0.73 -3.05
CA PRO A 42 25.02 0.60 -3.48
C PRO A 42 24.56 1.96 -4.01
N PRO A 43 23.90 2.03 -5.19
CA PRO A 43 23.49 3.29 -5.78
C PRO A 43 22.83 4.13 -4.69
N GLU A 44 23.33 5.36 -4.46
CA GLU A 44 22.79 6.23 -3.42
C GLU A 44 21.29 6.35 -3.61
N ALA A 45 20.57 5.60 -2.78
CA ALA A 45 19.15 5.36 -2.91
C ALA A 45 18.43 6.57 -2.30
N SER A 46 18.55 7.71 -2.97
CA SER A 46 17.65 8.85 -2.81
C SER A 46 16.42 8.60 -3.68
N GLU A 47 15.25 9.08 -3.25
CA GLU A 47 14.02 8.97 -4.04
C GLU A 47 14.20 9.58 -5.44
N ASP A 48 14.96 10.67 -5.52
CA ASP A 48 15.30 11.36 -6.77
C ASP A 48 16.12 10.46 -7.72
N ALA A 49 17.08 9.69 -7.20
CA ALA A 49 17.92 8.81 -8.02
C ALA A 49 17.14 7.64 -8.61
N LEU A 50 16.29 6.97 -7.81
CA LEU A 50 15.44 5.88 -8.31
C LEU A 50 14.44 6.40 -9.35
N THR A 51 13.79 7.52 -9.07
CA THR A 51 12.83 8.13 -9.98
C THR A 51 13.48 8.54 -11.30
N LEU A 52 14.69 9.12 -11.24
CA LEU A 52 15.47 9.48 -12.42
C LEU A 52 15.84 8.24 -13.24
N LEU A 53 16.34 7.19 -12.59
CA LEU A 53 16.75 5.93 -13.23
C LEU A 53 15.58 5.27 -13.98
N LEU A 54 14.40 5.20 -13.36
CA LEU A 54 13.20 4.64 -14.00
C LEU A 54 12.73 5.51 -15.18
N SER A 55 12.81 6.84 -15.02
CA SER A 55 12.44 7.79 -16.09
C SER A 55 13.36 7.68 -17.31
N GLU A 56 14.68 7.60 -17.09
CA GLU A 56 15.66 7.37 -18.16
C GLU A 56 15.51 5.97 -18.79
N GLY A 57 15.03 5.00 -18.00
CA GLY A 57 14.74 3.64 -18.43
C GLY A 57 13.59 3.52 -19.44
N GLY A 58 12.65 4.47 -19.44
CA GLY A 58 11.47 4.51 -20.31
C GLY A 58 10.13 4.28 -19.60
N CYS A 59 10.09 4.37 -18.28
CA CYS A 59 8.89 4.17 -17.47
C CYS A 59 8.69 5.28 -16.41
N GLY A 60 8.89 6.53 -16.81
CA GLY A 60 8.77 7.70 -15.94
C GLY A 60 7.36 7.94 -15.40
N ALA A 61 6.32 7.55 -16.13
CA ALA A 61 4.93 7.59 -15.66
C ALA A 61 4.72 6.64 -14.48
N PHE A 62 5.28 5.42 -14.55
CA PHE A 62 5.27 4.48 -13.42
C PHE A 62 6.06 5.04 -12.23
N ALA A 63 7.26 5.58 -12.48
CA ALA A 63 8.09 6.21 -11.46
C ALA A 63 7.34 7.35 -10.73
N GLY A 64 6.59 8.17 -11.49
CA GLY A 64 5.74 9.22 -10.93
C GLY A 64 4.62 8.68 -10.03
N LEU A 65 4.02 7.55 -10.36
CA LEU A 65 3.03 6.89 -9.48
C LEU A 65 3.68 6.36 -8.20
N VAL A 66 4.87 5.76 -8.31
CA VAL A 66 5.65 5.29 -7.15
C VAL A 66 6.01 6.45 -6.21
N ALA A 67 6.49 7.56 -6.75
CA ALA A 67 6.83 8.75 -5.97
C ALA A 67 5.60 9.44 -5.35
N ALA A 68 4.44 9.35 -6.00
CA ALA A 68 3.20 9.93 -5.49
C ALA A 68 2.57 9.12 -4.33
N MET A 69 2.86 7.82 -4.25
CA MET A 69 2.29 6.92 -3.25
C MET A 69 3.23 6.76 -2.05
N ALA A 70 2.81 7.32 -0.91
CA ALA A 70 3.59 7.28 0.32
C ALA A 70 4.00 5.86 0.71
N GLY A 71 5.29 5.67 0.99
CA GLY A 71 5.87 4.42 1.47
C GLY A 71 6.25 3.41 0.37
N VAL A 72 5.80 3.58 -0.87
CA VAL A 72 6.16 2.65 -1.96
C VAL A 72 7.63 2.82 -2.37
N GLY A 73 8.05 4.07 -2.64
CA GLY A 73 9.43 4.39 -2.98
C GLY A 73 10.42 3.97 -1.90
N ASP A 74 10.09 4.24 -0.62
CA ASP A 74 10.89 3.82 0.53
C ASP A 74 11.03 2.30 0.64
N ALA A 75 9.94 1.55 0.44
CA ALA A 75 9.98 0.09 0.54
C ALA A 75 10.85 -0.54 -0.56
N PHE A 76 10.80 -0.01 -1.79
CA PHE A 76 11.73 -0.42 -2.85
C PHE A 76 13.19 -0.12 -2.47
N ARG A 77 13.45 1.06 -1.93
CA ARG A 77 14.78 1.48 -1.46
C ARG A 77 15.34 0.56 -0.39
N GLU A 78 14.51 0.21 0.59
CA GLU A 78 14.87 -0.71 1.67
C GLU A 78 15.21 -2.09 1.11
N GLN A 79 14.41 -2.59 0.16
CA GLN A 79 14.67 -3.89 -0.47
C GLN A 79 15.93 -3.90 -1.34
N ILE A 80 16.22 -2.81 -2.07
CA ILE A 80 17.47 -2.64 -2.83
C ILE A 80 18.69 -2.73 -1.90
N GLY A 81 18.60 -2.17 -0.69
CA GLY A 81 19.66 -2.23 0.31
C GLY A 81 19.80 -3.60 1.02
N SER A 82 18.97 -4.57 0.71
CA SER A 82 19.03 -5.91 1.30
C SER A 82 20.00 -6.83 0.55
N ASP A 83 20.42 -7.92 1.21
CA ASP A 83 21.29 -8.94 0.61
C ASP A 83 20.65 -9.67 -0.59
N LEU A 84 19.32 -9.64 -0.71
CA LEU A 84 18.59 -10.28 -1.81
C LEU A 84 18.39 -9.36 -3.02
N GLY A 85 18.50 -8.04 -2.83
CA GLY A 85 18.20 -7.05 -3.85
C GLY A 85 16.71 -6.97 -4.25
N LEU A 86 16.41 -6.18 -5.28
CA LEU A 86 15.06 -5.95 -5.80
C LEU A 86 15.04 -6.12 -7.33
N THR A 87 13.99 -6.75 -7.86
CA THR A 87 13.65 -6.61 -9.29
C THR A 87 12.45 -5.70 -9.46
N ILE A 88 12.53 -4.68 -10.31
CA ILE A 88 11.41 -3.82 -10.69
C ILE A 88 10.98 -4.16 -12.12
N LEU A 89 9.75 -4.63 -12.27
CA LEU A 89 9.06 -4.83 -13.54
C LEU A 89 8.37 -3.52 -13.91
N CYS A 90 9.06 -2.67 -14.64
CA CYS A 90 8.62 -1.31 -14.92
C CYS A 90 7.71 -1.28 -16.17
N PRO A 91 6.39 -1.02 -16.05
CA PRO A 91 5.55 -0.86 -17.22
C PRO A 91 5.97 0.39 -17.98
N ASP A 92 6.15 0.27 -19.29
CA ASP A 92 6.45 1.42 -20.13
C ASP A 92 5.33 2.47 -20.04
N ASP A 93 5.69 3.71 -20.37
CA ASP A 93 4.74 4.79 -20.18
C ASP A 93 3.47 4.61 -21.06
N GLU A 94 3.62 4.03 -22.27
CA GLU A 94 2.51 3.72 -23.19
C GLU A 94 1.48 2.77 -22.56
N ALA A 95 1.93 1.84 -21.73
CA ALA A 95 1.09 0.96 -20.92
C ALA A 95 0.47 1.68 -19.71
N VAL A 96 1.21 2.59 -19.06
CA VAL A 96 0.75 3.28 -17.84
C VAL A 96 -0.31 4.33 -18.12
N TRP A 97 -0.13 5.19 -19.13
CA TRP A 97 -1.06 6.29 -19.43
C TRP A 97 -2.53 5.87 -19.54
N PRO A 98 -2.91 4.81 -20.29
CA PRO A 98 -4.29 4.36 -20.35
C PRO A 98 -4.80 3.73 -19.04
N PHE A 99 -3.90 3.30 -18.16
CA PHE A 99 -4.24 2.70 -16.86
C PHE A 99 -4.48 3.75 -15.76
N ILE A 100 -3.91 4.95 -15.88
CA ILE A 100 -4.04 6.04 -14.87
C ILE A 100 -5.49 6.28 -14.40
N PRO A 101 -6.52 6.37 -15.27
CA PRO A 101 -7.90 6.58 -14.82
C PRO A 101 -8.40 5.45 -13.91
N ARG A 102 -8.00 4.21 -14.21
CA ARG A 102 -8.33 3.05 -13.39
C ARG A 102 -7.55 3.08 -12.08
N PHE A 103 -6.26 3.39 -12.11
CA PHE A 103 -5.43 3.52 -10.92
C PHE A 103 -6.04 4.50 -9.90
N HIS A 104 -6.49 5.67 -10.35
CA HIS A 104 -7.15 6.65 -9.48
C HIS A 104 -8.53 6.25 -8.97
N SER A 105 -9.16 5.23 -9.58
CA SER A 105 -10.44 4.68 -9.08
C SER A 105 -10.26 3.66 -7.94
N LEU A 106 -9.03 3.21 -7.71
CA LEU A 106 -8.68 2.25 -6.66
C LEU A 106 -8.58 2.93 -5.30
N THR A 107 -8.77 2.15 -4.23
CA THR A 107 -8.44 2.61 -2.87
C THR A 107 -6.93 2.85 -2.71
N VAL A 108 -6.52 3.57 -1.66
CA VAL A 108 -5.09 3.82 -1.39
C VAL A 108 -4.33 2.50 -1.22
N ASP A 109 -4.91 1.54 -0.49
CA ASP A 109 -4.30 0.23 -0.25
C ASP A 109 -4.15 -0.57 -1.57
N GLU A 110 -5.15 -0.51 -2.45
CA GLU A 110 -5.08 -1.15 -3.76
C GLU A 110 -4.08 -0.47 -4.70
N GLN A 111 -3.95 0.87 -4.64
CA GLN A 111 -2.93 1.60 -5.40
C GLN A 111 -1.53 1.15 -4.97
N VAL A 112 -1.28 1.07 -3.66
CA VAL A 112 -0.02 0.55 -3.11
C VAL A 112 0.20 -0.89 -3.56
N ALA A 113 -0.80 -1.77 -3.43
CA ALA A 113 -0.69 -3.17 -3.85
C ALA A 113 -0.33 -3.31 -5.33
N VAL A 114 -0.97 -2.55 -6.22
CA VAL A 114 -0.63 -2.56 -7.66
C VAL A 114 0.82 -2.15 -7.90
N LEU A 115 1.31 -1.11 -7.22
CA LEU A 115 2.69 -0.66 -7.41
C LEU A 115 3.71 -1.67 -6.86
N LEU A 116 3.48 -2.20 -5.66
CA LEU A 116 4.38 -3.20 -5.05
C LEU A 116 4.35 -4.54 -5.80
N TYR A 117 3.26 -4.87 -6.48
CA TYR A 117 3.17 -6.07 -7.33
C TYR A 117 4.18 -6.08 -8.48
N HIS A 118 4.66 -4.91 -8.88
CA HIS A 118 5.71 -4.77 -9.89
C HIS A 118 7.13 -4.89 -9.30
N GLY A 119 7.27 -5.07 -7.98
CA GLY A 119 8.52 -5.43 -7.34
C GLY A 119 8.60 -6.93 -7.07
N LEU A 120 9.77 -7.55 -7.22
CA LEU A 120 10.05 -8.93 -6.79
C LEU A 120 11.10 -8.91 -5.67
N THR A 121 10.95 -9.79 -4.69
CA THR A 121 11.75 -9.81 -3.44
C THR A 121 13.21 -10.29 -3.61
N MET A 122 13.72 -10.30 -4.84
CA MET A 122 15.08 -10.70 -5.19
C MET A 122 15.47 -10.03 -6.51
N ALA A 123 16.75 -9.65 -6.66
CA ALA A 123 17.31 -9.21 -7.92
C ALA A 123 17.56 -10.43 -8.83
N TYR A 124 16.78 -10.53 -9.91
CA TYR A 124 16.92 -11.60 -10.90
C TYR A 124 17.65 -11.06 -12.11
N SER A 125 18.80 -11.65 -12.44
CA SER A 125 19.52 -11.30 -13.65
C SER A 125 18.85 -11.80 -14.92
N GLU A 126 19.21 -11.23 -16.06
CA GLU A 126 18.64 -11.64 -17.34
C GLU A 126 18.98 -13.11 -17.63
N GLU A 127 20.18 -13.55 -17.22
CA GLU A 127 20.61 -14.94 -17.30
C GLU A 127 19.69 -15.86 -16.47
N LEU A 128 19.43 -15.52 -15.20
CA LEU A 128 18.56 -16.30 -14.32
C LEU A 128 17.14 -16.40 -14.89
N LEU A 129 16.58 -15.28 -15.38
CA LEU A 129 15.28 -15.27 -16.01
C LEU A 129 15.26 -16.15 -17.27
N SER A 130 16.32 -16.14 -18.08
CA SER A 130 16.42 -16.91 -19.33
C SER A 130 16.52 -18.43 -19.13
N GLN A 131 17.04 -18.87 -17.97
CA GLN A 131 17.21 -20.29 -17.64
C GLN A 131 15.90 -20.99 -17.23
N VAL A 132 14.79 -20.26 -17.15
CA VAL A 132 13.48 -20.82 -16.81
C VAL A 132 12.88 -21.53 -18.03
N HIS A 133 12.76 -22.86 -17.95
CA HIS A 133 12.39 -23.68 -19.11
C HIS A 133 10.88 -23.72 -19.39
N TRP A 134 10.03 -23.58 -18.37
CA TRP A 134 8.59 -23.79 -18.52
C TRP A 134 7.77 -22.70 -17.85
N GLU A 135 7.70 -22.71 -16.53
CA GLU A 135 6.88 -21.79 -15.75
C GLU A 135 7.53 -21.66 -14.37
N TRP A 136 7.68 -20.43 -13.90
CA TRP A 136 8.25 -20.12 -12.60
C TRP A 136 7.36 -19.15 -11.85
N GLU A 137 6.99 -19.51 -10.64
CA GLU A 137 6.26 -18.65 -9.72
C GLU A 137 7.24 -17.92 -8.82
N VAL A 138 7.13 -16.59 -8.80
CA VAL A 138 7.97 -15.70 -8.01
C VAL A 138 7.08 -14.89 -7.07
N LEU A 139 7.54 -14.72 -5.83
CA LEU A 139 6.84 -13.87 -4.86
C LEU A 139 6.99 -12.40 -5.25
N THR A 140 5.86 -11.70 -5.33
CA THR A 140 5.84 -10.26 -5.51
C THR A 140 6.06 -9.56 -4.17
N PHE A 141 6.54 -8.32 -4.24
CA PHE A 141 6.88 -7.51 -3.08
C PHE A 141 5.65 -7.03 -2.29
N ASP A 142 4.44 -7.22 -2.85
CA ASP A 142 3.19 -7.11 -2.09
C ASP A 142 3.03 -8.21 -1.01
N GLY A 143 3.85 -9.26 -1.05
CA GLY A 143 3.95 -10.30 -0.02
C GLY A 143 2.79 -11.29 0.04
N GLU A 144 1.78 -11.14 -0.81
CA GLU A 144 0.57 -11.96 -0.81
C GLU A 144 0.39 -12.76 -2.10
N GLN A 145 0.95 -12.26 -3.20
CA GLN A 145 0.69 -12.81 -4.52
C GLN A 145 1.95 -13.35 -5.20
N THR A 146 1.73 -14.18 -6.20
CA THR A 146 2.78 -14.70 -7.06
C THR A 146 2.62 -14.15 -8.47
N LEU A 147 3.76 -13.90 -9.10
CA LEU A 147 3.87 -13.63 -10.51
C LEU A 147 4.41 -14.87 -11.22
N THR A 148 3.73 -15.26 -12.29
CA THR A 148 4.17 -16.36 -13.14
C THR A 148 5.01 -15.82 -14.29
N ILE A 149 6.22 -16.35 -14.42
CA ILE A 149 7.16 -16.06 -15.53
C ILE A 149 7.22 -17.30 -16.43
N ARG A 150 6.85 -17.12 -17.70
CA ARG A 150 6.83 -18.18 -18.71
C ARG A 150 7.60 -17.77 -19.95
N HIS A 151 8.40 -18.67 -20.50
CA HIS A 151 9.07 -18.45 -21.79
C HIS A 151 8.24 -18.99 -22.94
N TYR A 152 7.91 -18.14 -23.90
CA TYR A 152 7.22 -18.54 -25.12
C TYR A 152 7.89 -17.94 -26.36
N ARG A 153 8.39 -18.81 -27.23
CA ARG A 153 9.11 -18.43 -28.47
C ARG A 153 10.29 -17.47 -28.21
N GLY A 154 11.07 -17.75 -27.17
CA GLY A 154 12.26 -16.95 -26.82
C GLY A 154 11.96 -15.58 -26.20
N ARG A 155 10.75 -15.39 -25.64
CA ARG A 155 10.37 -14.17 -24.91
C ARG A 155 9.76 -14.53 -23.56
N ALA A 156 10.15 -13.80 -22.53
CA ALA A 156 9.54 -13.88 -21.21
C ALA A 156 8.15 -13.22 -21.22
N ILE A 157 7.15 -13.97 -20.76
CA ILE A 157 5.78 -13.55 -20.55
C ILE A 157 5.53 -13.60 -19.05
N LEU A 158 5.02 -12.50 -18.52
CA LEU A 158 4.67 -12.29 -17.13
C LEU A 158 3.15 -12.30 -17.02
N SER A 159 2.61 -13.02 -16.05
CA SER A 159 1.17 -13.02 -15.80
C SER A 159 0.89 -13.30 -14.32
N PRO A 160 -0.15 -12.71 -13.73
CA PRO A 160 -0.56 -13.07 -12.38
C PRO A 160 -1.10 -14.50 -12.30
N TRP A 161 -1.04 -15.07 -11.11
CA TRP A 161 -1.70 -16.35 -10.83
C TRP A 161 -3.14 -16.13 -10.33
N PRO A 162 -4.16 -16.82 -10.88
CA PRO A 162 -4.09 -17.74 -12.01
C PRO A 162 -3.97 -16.99 -13.36
N PRO A 163 -3.28 -17.58 -14.36
CA PRO A 163 -2.99 -16.91 -15.62
C PRO A 163 -4.26 -16.53 -16.38
N SER A 164 -4.28 -15.32 -16.92
CA SER A 164 -5.37 -14.83 -17.76
C SER A 164 -4.84 -14.10 -18.98
N SER A 165 -5.45 -14.33 -20.14
CA SER A 165 -5.01 -13.71 -21.41
C SER A 165 -5.20 -12.20 -21.49
N ARG A 166 -5.89 -11.58 -20.52
CA ARG A 166 -6.13 -10.13 -20.45
C ARG A 166 -5.16 -9.39 -19.54
N ASN A 167 -4.28 -10.13 -18.86
CA ASN A 167 -3.37 -9.59 -17.84
C ASN A 167 -2.02 -10.30 -17.99
N GLU A 168 -1.43 -10.14 -19.18
CA GLU A 168 -0.09 -10.63 -19.51
C GLU A 168 0.76 -9.42 -19.92
N ALA A 169 2.02 -9.42 -19.51
CA ALA A 169 3.03 -8.46 -19.93
C ALA A 169 4.25 -9.20 -20.50
N ARG A 170 5.05 -8.52 -21.31
CA ARG A 170 6.28 -9.04 -21.90
C ARG A 170 7.43 -8.14 -21.50
N ILE A 171 8.55 -8.75 -21.16
CA ILE A 171 9.80 -7.98 -20.99
C ILE A 171 10.25 -7.53 -22.39
N THR A 172 10.35 -6.22 -22.56
CA THR A 172 10.74 -5.58 -23.84
C THR A 172 12.18 -5.11 -23.83
N LYS A 173 12.72 -4.74 -22.66
CA LYS A 173 14.06 -4.19 -22.51
C LYS A 173 14.58 -4.40 -21.08
N THR A 174 15.86 -4.69 -20.95
CA THR A 174 16.60 -4.63 -19.68
C THR A 174 17.13 -3.20 -19.50
N VAL A 175 16.81 -2.56 -18.38
CA VAL A 175 17.27 -1.20 -18.03
C VAL A 175 18.46 -1.28 -17.08
N VAL A 176 18.37 -2.14 -16.06
CA VAL A 176 19.44 -2.42 -15.09
C VAL A 176 19.49 -3.93 -14.87
N ASP A 177 20.69 -4.47 -14.79
CA ASP A 177 20.96 -5.85 -14.39
C ASP A 177 22.20 -5.83 -13.48
N ASP A 178 21.96 -5.66 -12.17
CA ASP A 178 22.96 -5.61 -11.10
C ASP A 178 22.52 -6.53 -9.94
N ASP A 179 23.49 -6.99 -9.15
CA ASP A 179 23.26 -7.94 -8.05
C ASP A 179 22.27 -7.44 -6.99
N HIS A 180 22.11 -6.12 -6.82
CA HIS A 180 21.16 -5.54 -5.86
C HIS A 180 19.91 -4.94 -6.51
N LEU A 181 19.94 -4.64 -7.81
CA LEU A 181 18.83 -4.03 -8.53
C LEU A 181 18.78 -4.52 -9.97
N ALA A 182 17.68 -5.18 -10.33
CA ALA A 182 17.32 -5.44 -11.71
C ALA A 182 16.08 -4.63 -12.11
N VAL A 183 16.09 -4.03 -13.30
CA VAL A 183 14.94 -3.27 -13.82
C VAL A 183 14.64 -3.73 -15.23
N TYR A 184 13.42 -4.23 -15.44
CA TYR A 184 12.94 -4.71 -16.73
C TYR A 184 11.75 -3.87 -17.18
N LEU A 185 11.82 -3.35 -18.40
CA LEU A 185 10.71 -2.66 -19.03
C LEU A 185 9.69 -3.70 -19.53
N ILE A 186 8.40 -3.47 -19.28
CA ILE A 186 7.31 -4.37 -19.69
C ILE A 186 6.21 -3.62 -20.47
N ASP A 187 5.56 -4.31 -21.40
CA ASP A 187 4.58 -3.72 -22.35
C ASP A 187 3.13 -3.63 -21.83
N ALA A 188 2.89 -3.97 -20.56
CA ALA A 188 1.57 -3.90 -19.94
C ALA A 188 1.67 -3.74 -18.42
N VAL A 189 0.69 -3.04 -17.84
CA VAL A 189 0.53 -2.98 -16.38
C VAL A 189 -0.07 -4.28 -15.88
N LEU A 190 0.61 -4.96 -14.96
CA LEU A 190 0.14 -6.19 -14.33
C LEU A 190 -0.77 -5.86 -13.15
N ILE A 191 -1.90 -6.56 -13.07
CA ILE A 191 -2.91 -6.28 -12.05
C ILE A 191 -3.02 -7.47 -11.08
N PRO A 192 -2.83 -7.26 -9.77
CA PRO A 192 -2.99 -8.31 -8.76
C PRO A 192 -4.37 -9.01 -8.86
N THR A 193 -4.42 -10.34 -8.69
CA THR A 193 -5.67 -11.12 -8.81
C THR A 193 -6.66 -10.76 -7.69
N GLU A 194 -6.15 -10.54 -6.48
CA GLU A 194 -6.95 -10.29 -5.27
C GLU A 194 -7.14 -8.79 -4.99
N LEU A 195 -7.13 -7.93 -6.01
CA LEU A 195 -7.66 -6.58 -5.80
C LEU A 195 -9.10 -6.75 -5.33
N LYS A 196 -9.41 -6.32 -4.10
CA LYS A 196 -10.77 -6.31 -3.52
C LYS A 196 -11.59 -5.33 -4.33
N SER A 197 -11.98 -5.75 -5.54
CA SER A 197 -12.76 -4.96 -6.46
C SER A 197 -14.01 -4.55 -5.71
N VAL A 198 -14.04 -3.30 -5.26
CA VAL A 198 -15.23 -2.71 -4.69
C VAL A 198 -16.13 -2.55 -5.89
N SER A 199 -16.92 -3.58 -6.16
CA SER A 199 -17.90 -3.60 -7.23
C SER A 199 -18.61 -2.26 -7.20
N LEU A 200 -18.48 -1.48 -8.28
CA LEU A 200 -19.03 -0.13 -8.41
C LEU A 200 -20.52 -0.08 -8.03
N PHE A 201 -21.19 -1.24 -8.09
CA PHE A 201 -22.51 -1.47 -7.53
C PHE A 201 -22.62 -1.06 -6.06
N TRP A 202 -21.73 -1.51 -5.16
CA TRP A 202 -21.78 -1.13 -3.74
C TRP A 202 -21.31 0.30 -3.49
N ALA A 203 -20.33 0.78 -4.24
CA ALA A 203 -19.85 2.17 -4.13
C ALA A 203 -20.91 3.21 -4.52
N VAL A 204 -21.86 2.86 -5.39
CA VAL A 204 -23.00 3.72 -5.76
C VAL A 204 -24.23 3.41 -4.91
N VAL A 205 -24.54 2.14 -4.65
CA VAL A 205 -25.76 1.78 -3.91
C VAL A 205 -25.71 2.23 -2.45
N VAL A 206 -24.56 2.13 -1.79
CA VAL A 206 -24.42 2.53 -0.38
C VAL A 206 -24.71 4.02 -0.16
N PRO A 207 -24.11 4.99 -0.89
CA PRO A 207 -24.43 6.40 -0.71
C PRO A 207 -25.88 6.72 -1.06
N PHE A 208 -26.46 6.11 -2.10
CA PHE A 208 -27.89 6.29 -2.41
C PHE A 208 -28.80 5.76 -1.28
N LEU A 209 -28.44 4.62 -0.68
CA LEU A 209 -29.17 4.06 0.46
C LEU A 209 -29.05 4.96 1.69
N LEU A 210 -27.86 5.49 1.98
CA LEU A 210 -27.64 6.43 3.09
C LEU A 210 -28.42 7.73 2.90
N VAL A 211 -28.46 8.27 1.67
CA VAL A 211 -29.28 9.45 1.35
C VAL A 211 -30.77 9.14 1.52
N ALA A 212 -31.25 8.00 1.04
CA ALA A 212 -32.64 7.59 1.18
C ALA A 212 -33.05 7.42 2.66
N VAL A 213 -32.19 6.80 3.47
CA VAL A 213 -32.40 6.65 4.92
C VAL A 213 -32.39 8.02 5.61
N GLY A 214 -31.47 8.92 5.25
CA GLY A 214 -31.43 10.27 5.77
C GLY A 214 -32.71 11.07 5.48
N ILE A 215 -33.21 10.99 4.24
CA ILE A 215 -34.48 11.62 3.84
C ILE A 215 -35.65 11.02 4.63
N ALA A 216 -35.71 9.69 4.77
CA ALA A 216 -36.77 9.02 5.52
C ALA A 216 -36.78 9.44 7.00
N LEU A 217 -35.61 9.51 7.65
CA LEU A 217 -35.48 9.98 9.02
C LEU A 217 -35.89 11.46 9.17
N PHE A 218 -35.52 12.31 8.22
CA PHE A 218 -35.91 13.72 8.21
C PHE A 218 -37.43 13.90 8.08
N LEU A 219 -38.07 13.16 7.17
CA LEU A 219 -39.52 13.17 7.00
C LEU A 219 -40.25 12.63 8.25
N LEU A 220 -39.73 11.56 8.86
CA LEU A 220 -40.27 11.02 10.11
C LEU A 220 -40.20 12.05 11.24
N PHE A 221 -39.06 12.73 11.39
CA PHE A 221 -38.88 13.79 12.38
C PHE A 221 -39.90 14.92 12.17
N HIS A 222 -40.07 15.38 10.93
CA HIS A 222 -41.07 16.41 10.62
C HIS A 222 -42.50 15.95 10.88
N ALA A 223 -42.84 14.71 10.56
CA ALA A 223 -44.15 14.13 10.86
C ALA A 223 -44.42 14.10 12.37
N LEU A 224 -43.43 13.74 13.19
CA LEU A 224 -43.53 13.75 14.66
C LEU A 224 -43.76 15.18 15.19
N VAL A 225 -42.98 16.15 14.73
CA VAL A 225 -43.17 17.56 15.12
C VAL A 225 -44.57 18.07 14.74
N TYR A 226 -45.04 17.73 13.54
CA TYR A 226 -46.37 18.08 13.09
C TYR A 226 -47.46 17.44 13.96
N LEU A 227 -47.31 16.15 14.30
CA LEU A 227 -48.23 15.44 15.17
C LEU A 227 -48.27 16.03 16.57
N CYS A 228 -47.11 16.37 17.16
CA CYS A 228 -47.03 17.07 18.44
C CYS A 228 -47.77 18.42 18.39
N SER A 229 -47.56 19.21 17.33
CA SER A 229 -48.25 20.48 17.14
C SER A 229 -49.77 20.29 17.03
N LEU A 230 -50.23 19.30 16.27
CA LEU A 230 -51.65 18.96 16.13
C LEU A 230 -52.26 18.58 17.48
N VAL A 231 -51.58 17.73 18.27
CA VAL A 231 -52.00 17.36 19.63
C VAL A 231 -52.07 18.58 20.54
N CYS A 232 -51.10 19.48 20.49
CA CYS A 232 -51.13 20.75 21.23
C CYS A 232 -52.26 21.68 20.78
N GLN A 233 -52.65 21.67 19.51
CA GLN A 233 -53.80 22.44 19.01
C GLN A 233 -55.13 21.82 19.45
N LEU A 234 -55.28 20.49 19.32
CA LEU A 234 -56.46 19.74 19.74
C LEU A 234 -56.71 19.89 21.24
N THR A 235 -55.67 19.74 22.08
CA THR A 235 -55.79 19.93 23.53
C THR A 235 -56.20 21.35 23.90
N ARG A 236 -55.62 22.38 23.26
CA ARG A 236 -56.05 23.78 23.45
C ARG A 236 -57.50 24.00 23.05
N TRP A 237 -57.91 23.44 21.91
CA TRP A 237 -59.28 23.56 21.41
C TRP A 237 -60.29 22.85 22.32
N CYS A 238 -59.98 21.64 22.78
CA CYS A 238 -60.79 20.90 23.76
C CYS A 238 -60.93 21.69 25.07
N LYS A 239 -59.83 22.27 25.58
CA LYS A 239 -59.84 23.09 26.80
C LYS A 239 -60.69 24.36 26.64
N ALA A 240 -60.62 25.03 25.50
CA ALA A 240 -61.43 26.20 25.19
C ALA A 240 -62.93 25.87 25.12
N ARG A 241 -63.30 24.77 24.44
CA ARG A 241 -64.69 24.30 24.40
C ARG A 241 -65.22 23.89 25.77
N ALA A 242 -64.43 23.18 26.58
CA ALA A 242 -64.83 22.82 27.94
C ALA A 242 -65.10 24.07 28.81
N ALA A 243 -64.28 25.11 28.69
CA ALA A 243 -64.50 26.39 29.37
C ALA A 243 -65.77 27.13 28.88
N ALA A 244 -66.04 27.09 27.57
CA ALA A 244 -67.26 27.65 26.99
C ALA A 244 -68.54 26.94 27.47
N TYR A 245 -68.53 25.60 27.53
CA TYR A 245 -69.66 24.85 28.09
C TYR A 245 -69.86 25.12 29.59
N ALA A 246 -68.78 25.17 30.37
CA ALA A 246 -68.85 25.45 31.80
C ALA A 246 -69.36 26.86 32.13
N SER A 247 -69.07 27.85 31.28
CA SER A 247 -69.59 29.22 31.43
C SER A 247 -71.05 29.34 31.01
N ALA A 248 -71.47 28.69 29.92
CA ALA A 248 -72.88 28.63 29.52
C ALA A 248 -73.77 27.98 30.60
N ALA A 249 -73.28 26.92 31.26
CA ALA A 249 -74.00 26.26 32.36
C ALA A 249 -74.16 27.13 33.62
N ARG A 250 -73.32 28.16 33.82
CA ARG A 250 -73.43 29.08 34.98
C ARG A 250 -74.38 30.26 34.75
N VAL A 251 -74.77 30.55 33.51
CA VAL A 251 -75.63 31.71 33.17
C VAL A 251 -77.13 31.41 33.35
N THR A 252 -77.52 30.15 33.62
CA THR A 252 -78.90 29.79 33.99
C THR A 252 -79.05 29.57 35.50
N PRO A 253 -79.27 30.65 36.27
CA PRO A 253 -80.27 30.58 37.34
C PRO A 253 -80.99 31.93 37.49
N HIS A 254 -82.24 32.01 37.02
CA HIS A 254 -83.37 32.85 37.50
C HIS A 254 -84.27 33.23 36.32
N GLY A 255 -85.43 32.57 36.20
CA GLY A 255 -86.41 32.97 35.19
C GLY A 255 -87.59 32.05 34.93
N GLN A 256 -88.08 31.29 35.93
CA GLN A 256 -89.45 30.76 35.88
C GLN A 256 -90.07 30.82 37.28
N GLY A 257 -90.51 32.02 37.63
CA GLY A 257 -91.53 32.23 38.65
C GLY A 257 -92.80 32.74 37.97
N GLN A 258 -93.91 32.10 38.28
CA GLN A 258 -95.30 32.56 38.15
C GLN A 258 -95.96 32.55 36.76
N GLN A 259 -96.72 31.48 36.51
CA GLN A 259 -98.10 31.62 36.04
C GLN A 259 -98.93 30.38 36.45
N GLN A 260 -100.19 30.62 36.83
CA GLN A 260 -101.28 29.70 37.23
C GLN A 260 -101.48 29.42 38.72
N GLU A 261 -102.67 29.59 39.32
CA GLU A 261 -103.92 30.35 39.09
C GLU A 261 -104.80 30.01 40.31
N HIS A 262 -105.61 30.99 40.76
CA HIS A 262 -106.81 30.86 41.60
C HIS A 262 -106.74 30.28 43.03
#